data_AF-A0A351X2X2-F1
#
_entry.id   AF-A0A351X2X2-F1
#
_cell.length_a   1.000
_cell.length_b   1.000
_cell.length_c   1.000
_cell.angle_alpha   90.00
_cell.angle_beta   90.00
_cell.angle_gamma   90.00
#
_symmetry.space_group_name_H-M   'P 1'
#
loop_
_entity.id
_entity.type
_entity.pdbx_description
1 polymer ?
#
loop_
_entity_poly.entity_id
_entity_poly.type
_entity_poly.pdbx_seq_one_letter_code
_entity_poly.pdbx_strand_id
1 'polypeptide(L)'
;MSLRKITLGFLFTAGLLSGIALVNATFFHRVMNWLTPVNTLVLFAFAILHGAQRFGWKRILLMAITVSAVSLAFESYGVATGKVYGPYHYTDMLGPKFLGLVPLLIPIAWFMMMYASYLMADLVIPADFGSPTSRRLLVAAAAGVTMTAWDLAMDPMMVGG
;
A
#
# COMPACT_ATOMS: atom_id res chain seq x y z
N MET A 1 -5.20 4.20 27.08
CA MET A 1 -6.03 3.90 25.89
C MET A 1 -5.59 2.55 25.33
N SER A 2 -6.51 1.62 25.00
CA SER A 2 -6.10 0.29 24.50
C SER A 2 -5.58 0.36 23.06
N LEU A 3 -4.62 -0.49 22.70
CA LEU A 3 -4.04 -0.55 21.36
C LEU A 3 -5.11 -0.70 20.27
N ARG A 4 -6.14 -1.52 20.53
CA ARG A 4 -7.31 -1.67 19.65
C ARG A 4 -8.04 -0.36 19.37
N LYS A 5 -8.25 0.49 20.38
CA LYS A 5 -8.90 1.81 20.20
C LYS A 5 -8.06 2.73 19.33
N ILE A 6 -6.73 2.71 19.50
CA ILE A 6 -5.79 3.47 18.66
C ILE A 6 -5.89 2.99 17.20
N THR A 7 -5.84 1.67 16.97
CA THR A 7 -5.93 1.09 15.62
C THR A 7 -7.26 1.42 14.94
N LEU A 8 -8.38 1.31 15.65
CA LEU A 8 -9.69 1.71 15.11
C LEU A 8 -9.75 3.22 14.84
N GLY A 9 -9.07 4.04 15.65
CA GLY A 9 -8.92 5.46 15.39
C GLY A 9 -8.22 5.73 14.05
N PHE A 10 -7.10 5.07 13.77
CA PHE A 10 -6.43 5.20 12.46
C PHE A 10 -7.32 4.75 11.30
N LEU A 11 -8.05 3.64 11.44
CA LEU A 11 -9.00 3.17 10.42
C LEU A 11 -10.12 4.19 10.17
N PHE A 12 -10.71 4.72 11.24
CA PHE A 12 -11.76 5.73 11.16
C PHE A 12 -11.24 7.00 10.47
N THR A 13 -10.06 7.48 10.85
CA THR A 13 -9.41 8.63 10.21
C THR A 13 -9.17 8.36 8.73
N ALA A 14 -8.65 7.18 8.36
CA ALA A 14 -8.44 6.84 6.95
C ALA A 14 -9.75 6.83 6.15
N GLY A 15 -10.82 6.27 6.73
CA GLY A 15 -12.16 6.30 6.13
C GLY A 15 -12.68 7.73 5.93
N LEU A 16 -12.51 8.59 6.92
CA LEU A 16 -12.89 10.00 6.85
C LEU A 16 -12.10 10.75 5.77
N LEU A 17 -10.77 10.60 5.74
CA LEU A 17 -9.92 11.25 4.72
C LEU A 17 -10.27 10.77 3.31
N SER A 18 -10.51 9.47 3.14
CA SER A 18 -10.92 8.88 1.86
C SER A 18 -12.31 9.38 1.43
N GLY A 19 -13.25 9.53 2.38
CA GLY A 19 -14.57 10.12 2.12
C GLY A 19 -14.48 11.58 1.69
N ILE A 20 -13.63 12.39 2.36
CA ILE A 20 -13.39 13.79 1.98
C ILE A 20 -12.80 13.85 0.56
N ALA A 21 -11.81 13.01 0.26
CA ALA A 21 -11.21 12.95 -1.08
C ALA A 21 -12.24 12.58 -2.15
N LEU A 22 -13.08 11.57 -1.89
CA LEU A 22 -14.13 11.13 -2.80
C LEU A 22 -15.18 12.22 -3.05
N VAL A 23 -15.63 12.90 -2.00
CA VAL A 23 -16.60 14.01 -2.12
C VAL A 23 -16.00 15.16 -2.92
N ASN A 24 -14.74 15.53 -2.67
CA ASN A 24 -14.05 16.59 -3.41
C ASN A 24 -13.87 16.25 -4.90
N ALA A 25 -13.46 15.02 -5.21
CA ALA A 25 -13.31 14.57 -6.58
C ALA A 25 -14.65 14.52 -7.33
N THR A 26 -15.71 14.04 -6.67
CA THR A 26 -17.02 13.80 -7.31
C THR A 26 -17.84 15.07 -7.49
N PHE A 27 -17.94 15.90 -6.44
CA PHE A 27 -18.85 17.06 -6.45
C PHE A 27 -18.17 18.37 -6.78
N PHE A 28 -16.86 18.46 -6.56
CA PHE A 28 -16.11 19.71 -6.75
C PHE A 28 -15.02 19.59 -7.83
N HIS A 29 -14.84 18.40 -8.41
CA HIS A 29 -13.79 18.10 -9.40
C HIS A 29 -12.38 18.54 -8.96
N ARG A 30 -12.10 18.44 -7.66
CA ARG A 30 -10.81 18.83 -7.06
C ARG A 30 -10.08 17.62 -6.49
N VAL A 31 -8.85 17.42 -6.95
CA VAL A 31 -7.91 16.47 -6.35
C VAL A 31 -7.11 17.18 -5.26
N MET A 32 -7.13 16.64 -4.05
CA MET A 32 -6.45 17.22 -2.90
C MET A 32 -5.07 16.55 -2.73
N ASN A 33 -4.07 17.07 -3.44
CA ASN A 33 -2.74 16.44 -3.53
C ASN A 33 -2.06 16.14 -2.18
N TRP A 34 -2.36 16.93 -1.14
CA TRP A 34 -1.84 16.72 0.21
C TRP A 34 -2.54 15.59 0.97
N LEU A 35 -3.78 15.22 0.60
CA LEU A 35 -4.51 14.14 1.27
C LEU A 35 -3.89 12.78 0.98
N THR A 36 -3.40 12.54 -0.24
CA THR A 36 -2.80 11.27 -0.63
C THR A 36 -1.66 10.83 0.28
N PRO A 37 -0.57 11.62 0.47
CA PRO A 37 0.51 11.21 1.36
C PRO A 37 0.07 11.07 2.82
N VAL A 38 -0.82 11.95 3.31
CA VAL A 38 -1.34 11.88 4.69
C VAL A 38 -2.15 10.60 4.89
N ASN A 39 -3.07 10.29 3.98
CA ASN A 39 -3.90 9.10 4.08
C ASN A 39 -3.06 7.83 3.94
N THR A 40 -2.03 7.82 3.09
CA THR A 40 -1.06 6.73 2.98
C THR A 40 -0.36 6.46 4.31
N LEU A 41 0.10 7.49 5.01
CA LEU A 41 0.74 7.34 6.32
C LEU A 41 -0.24 6.83 7.39
N VAL A 42 -1.47 7.31 7.39
CA VAL A 42 -2.54 6.86 8.30
C VAL A 42 -2.87 5.39 8.06
N LEU A 43 -3.04 4.97 6.80
CA LEU A 43 -3.29 3.58 6.41
C LEU A 43 -2.11 2.66 6.70
N PHE A 44 -0.88 3.14 6.50
CA PHE A 44 0.33 2.41 6.89
C PHE A 44 0.39 2.18 8.41
N ALA A 45 0.12 3.21 9.21
CA ALA A 45 0.05 3.09 10.66
C ALA A 45 -1.05 2.10 11.09
N PHE A 46 -2.23 2.17 10.47
CA PHE A 46 -3.28 1.17 10.67
C PHE A 46 -2.79 -0.25 10.34
N ALA A 47 -2.18 -0.45 9.17
CA ALA A 47 -1.70 -1.75 8.70
C ALA A 47 -0.67 -2.37 9.66
N ILE A 48 0.30 -1.59 10.14
CA ILE A 48 1.29 -2.04 11.12
C ILE A 48 0.63 -2.42 12.43
N LEU A 49 -0.24 -1.57 12.99
CA LEU A 49 -0.86 -1.82 14.29
C LEU A 49 -1.86 -2.99 14.25
N HIS A 50 -2.67 -3.06 13.20
CA HIS A 50 -3.62 -4.15 12.99
C HIS A 50 -2.89 -5.46 12.72
N GLY A 51 -1.84 -5.42 11.88
CA GLY A 51 -0.99 -6.58 11.61
C GLY A 51 -0.24 -7.08 12.85
N ALA A 52 0.25 -6.18 13.70
CA ALA A 52 0.88 -6.54 14.97
C ALA A 52 -0.09 -7.26 15.91
N GLN A 53 -1.36 -6.82 15.97
CA GLN A 53 -2.40 -7.47 16.77
C GLN A 53 -2.81 -8.84 16.21
N ARG A 54 -2.85 -9.00 14.88
CA ARG A 54 -3.31 -10.24 14.23
C ARG A 54 -2.21 -11.30 14.11
N PHE A 55 -0.99 -10.88 13.82
CA PHE A 55 0.13 -11.78 13.47
C PHE A 55 1.34 -11.67 14.41
N GLY A 56 1.35 -10.69 15.31
CA GLY A 56 2.49 -10.35 16.16
C GLY A 56 3.51 -9.45 15.47
N TRP A 57 4.23 -8.65 16.27
CA TRP A 57 5.22 -7.67 15.81
C TRP A 57 6.28 -8.25 14.88
N LYS A 58 6.81 -9.44 15.20
CA LYS A 58 7.85 -10.08 14.38
C LYS A 58 7.40 -10.30 12.94
N ARG A 59 6.18 -10.79 12.73
CA ARG A 59 5.67 -11.14 11.39
C ARG A 59 5.35 -9.91 10.57
N ILE A 60 4.71 -8.91 11.19
CA ILE A 60 4.34 -7.69 10.47
C ILE A 60 5.56 -6.84 10.12
N LEU A 61 6.57 -6.78 11.00
CA LEU A 61 7.83 -6.08 10.70
C LEU A 61 8.63 -6.79 9.61
N LEU A 62 8.65 -8.14 9.62
CA LEU A 62 9.26 -8.89 8.53
C LEU A 62 8.57 -8.59 7.20
N MET A 63 7.23 -8.60 7.18
CA MET A 63 6.47 -8.23 5.98
C MET A 63 6.79 -6.79 5.53
N ALA A 64 6.84 -5.83 6.46
CA ALA A 64 7.14 -4.44 6.16
C ALA A 64 8.53 -4.27 5.53
N ILE A 65 9.54 -4.93 6.10
CA ILE A 65 10.91 -4.92 5.58
C ILE A 65 10.96 -5.57 4.20
N THR A 66 10.35 -6.75 4.02
CA THR A 66 10.37 -7.45 2.73
C THR A 66 9.67 -6.64 1.64
N VAL A 67 8.48 -6.10 1.91
CA VAL A 67 7.75 -5.27 0.93
C VAL A 67 8.53 -4.00 0.61
N SER A 68 9.11 -3.34 1.62
CA SER A 68 9.91 -2.12 1.40
C SER A 68 11.17 -2.41 0.60
N ALA A 69 11.86 -3.53 0.86
CA ALA A 69 13.07 -3.90 0.15
C ALA A 69 12.78 -4.26 -1.31
N VAL A 70 11.74 -5.08 -1.56
CA VAL A 70 11.35 -5.47 -2.93
C VAL A 70 10.88 -4.26 -3.71
N SER A 71 10.00 -3.43 -3.14
CA SER A 71 9.52 -2.22 -3.82
C SER A 71 10.66 -1.26 -4.16
N LEU A 72 11.50 -0.89 -3.18
CA LEU A 72 12.64 0.00 -3.44
C LEU A 72 13.61 -0.57 -4.47
N ALA A 73 13.87 -1.88 -4.47
CA ALA A 73 14.77 -2.51 -5.43
C ALA A 73 14.21 -2.41 -6.86
N PHE A 74 12.96 -2.81 -7.07
CA PHE A 74 12.33 -2.77 -8.39
C PHE A 74 12.10 -1.34 -8.89
N GLU A 75 11.68 -0.42 -8.02
CA GLU A 75 11.51 1.00 -8.34
C GLU A 75 12.84 1.65 -8.71
N SER A 76 13.89 1.43 -7.90
CA SER A 76 15.19 2.03 -8.17
C SER A 76 15.80 1.48 -9.46
N TYR A 77 15.67 0.17 -9.69
CA TYR A 77 16.11 -0.46 -10.94
C TYR A 77 15.29 0.03 -12.14
N GLY A 78 13.97 0.18 -11.97
CA GLY A 78 13.04 0.72 -12.96
C GLY A 78 13.41 2.13 -13.38
N VAL A 79 13.53 3.06 -12.42
CA VAL A 79 13.92 4.46 -12.68
C VAL A 79 15.33 4.55 -13.28
N ALA A 80 16.29 3.77 -12.78
CA ALA A 80 17.67 3.85 -13.25
C ALA A 80 17.89 3.29 -14.65
N THR A 81 17.08 2.31 -15.09
CA THR A 81 17.32 1.58 -16.35
C THR A 81 16.23 1.76 -17.41
N GLY A 82 15.02 2.14 -17.00
CA GLY A 82 13.83 2.16 -17.86
C GLY A 82 13.33 0.78 -18.32
N LYS A 83 13.88 -0.33 -17.78
CA LYS A 83 13.62 -1.69 -18.29
C LYS A 83 12.41 -2.40 -17.66
N VAL A 84 11.95 -1.94 -16.50
CA VAL A 84 10.83 -2.57 -15.78
C VAL A 84 9.50 -1.95 -16.20
N TYR A 85 9.38 -0.64 -16.04
CA TYR A 85 8.13 0.12 -16.26
C TYR A 85 8.21 1.07 -17.46
N GLY A 86 9.29 1.01 -18.24
CA GLY A 86 9.63 2.03 -19.24
C GLY A 86 10.38 3.23 -18.62
N PRO A 87 10.78 4.24 -19.42
CA PRO A 87 11.46 5.43 -18.92
C PRO A 87 10.50 6.36 -18.16
N TYR A 88 10.77 6.63 -16.88
CA TYR A 88 10.05 7.60 -16.05
C TYR A 88 10.97 8.19 -14.98
N HIS A 89 10.55 9.27 -14.34
CA HIS A 89 11.25 9.86 -13.19
C HIS A 89 10.24 10.40 -12.17
N TYR A 90 10.55 10.24 -10.89
CA TYR A 90 9.75 10.84 -9.82
C TYR A 90 10.02 12.35 -9.70
N THR A 91 8.96 13.13 -9.52
CA THR A 91 9.05 14.54 -9.14
C THR A 91 9.36 14.70 -7.64
N ASP A 92 9.61 15.92 -7.19
CA ASP A 92 9.88 16.23 -5.78
C ASP A 92 8.62 16.35 -4.92
N MET A 93 7.42 16.14 -5.51
CA MET A 93 6.13 16.28 -4.82
C MET A 93 5.93 15.29 -3.67
N LEU A 94 6.59 14.12 -3.73
CA LEU A 94 6.42 13.04 -2.75
C LEU A 94 7.49 13.06 -1.65
N GLY A 95 8.27 14.15 -1.57
CA GLY A 95 9.27 14.36 -0.53
C GLY A 95 10.63 13.71 -0.83
N PRO A 96 11.43 13.43 0.21
CA PRO A 96 12.80 12.95 0.05
C PRO A 96 12.90 11.63 -0.72
N LYS A 97 13.93 11.53 -1.57
CA LYS A 97 14.17 10.36 -2.42
C LYS A 97 15.34 9.52 -1.91
N PHE A 98 15.16 8.20 -1.91
CA PHE A 98 16.21 7.22 -1.77
C PHE A 98 17.15 7.28 -2.97
N LEU A 99 18.44 7.55 -2.71
CA LEU A 99 19.48 7.73 -3.73
C LEU A 99 19.16 8.80 -4.80
N GLY A 100 18.25 9.74 -4.50
CA GLY A 100 17.77 10.73 -5.49
C GLY A 100 16.80 10.17 -6.53
N LEU A 101 16.45 8.88 -6.48
CA LEU A 101 15.65 8.20 -7.49
C LEU A 101 14.19 8.03 -7.07
N VAL A 102 13.94 7.40 -5.93
CA VAL A 102 12.61 6.92 -5.53
C VAL A 102 12.16 7.58 -4.22
N PRO A 103 11.00 8.25 -4.15
CA PRO A 103 10.52 8.85 -2.91
C PRO A 103 10.35 7.83 -1.79
N LEU A 104 10.74 8.18 -0.55
CA LEU A 104 10.64 7.29 0.62
C LEU A 104 9.18 6.95 0.97
N LEU A 105 8.21 7.70 0.45
CA LEU A 105 6.80 7.41 0.57
C LEU A 105 6.36 6.18 -0.25
N ILE A 106 7.06 5.85 -1.33
CA ILE A 106 6.72 4.74 -2.24
C ILE A 106 6.69 3.38 -1.53
N PRO A 107 7.73 2.93 -0.79
CA PRO A 107 7.66 1.66 -0.06
C PRO A 107 6.55 1.64 1.02
N ILE A 108 6.21 2.80 1.59
CA ILE A 108 5.11 2.95 2.55
C ILE A 108 3.77 2.73 1.85
N ALA A 109 3.58 3.34 0.67
CA ALA A 109 2.40 3.16 -0.17
C ALA A 109 2.23 1.70 -0.60
N TRP A 110 3.32 1.05 -1.03
CA TRP A 110 3.29 -0.37 -1.40
C TRP A 110 2.93 -1.26 -0.21
N PHE A 111 3.45 -0.99 0.99
CA PHE A 111 3.09 -1.77 2.17
C PHE A 111 1.63 -1.59 2.58
N MET A 112 1.09 -0.36 2.58
CA MET A 112 -0.33 -0.17 2.96
C MET A 112 -1.26 -0.98 2.05
N MET A 113 -0.97 -1.04 0.75
CA MET A 113 -1.82 -1.73 -0.22
C MET A 113 -1.58 -3.23 -0.22
N MET A 114 -0.33 -3.68 -0.09
CA MET A 114 0.01 -5.10 0.04
C MET A 114 -0.69 -5.70 1.27
N TYR A 115 -0.73 -4.98 2.39
CA TYR A 115 -1.41 -5.44 3.59
C TYR A 115 -2.92 -5.62 3.38
N ALA A 116 -3.59 -4.62 2.76
CA ALA A 116 -5.00 -4.71 2.43
C ALA A 116 -5.29 -5.86 1.45
N SER A 117 -4.48 -5.98 0.40
CA SER A 117 -4.58 -7.05 -0.62
C SER A 117 -4.42 -8.44 0.00
N TYR A 118 -3.45 -8.61 0.89
CA TYR A 118 -3.25 -9.85 1.64
C TYR A 118 -4.46 -10.20 2.51
N LEU A 119 -5.03 -9.22 3.24
CA LEU A 119 -6.22 -9.46 4.06
C LEU A 119 -7.43 -9.86 3.22
N MET A 120 -7.64 -9.23 2.06
CA MET A 120 -8.73 -9.58 1.15
C MET A 120 -8.56 -11.01 0.62
N ALA A 121 -7.35 -11.38 0.19
CA ALA A 121 -7.05 -12.74 -0.26
C ALA A 121 -7.23 -13.79 0.86
N ASP A 122 -6.72 -13.52 2.07
CA ASP A 122 -6.84 -14.42 3.23
C ASP A 122 -8.31 -14.58 3.70
N LEU A 123 -9.15 -13.56 3.48
CA LEU A 123 -10.58 -13.60 3.80
C LEU A 123 -11.37 -14.43 2.79
N VAL A 124 -11.09 -14.28 1.49
CA VAL A 124 -11.84 -14.94 0.41
C VAL A 124 -11.44 -16.42 0.27
N ILE A 125 -10.18 -16.75 0.52
CA ILE A 125 -9.67 -18.12 0.35
C ILE A 125 -9.97 -18.96 1.62
N PRO A 126 -10.76 -20.04 1.51
CA PRO A 126 -11.16 -20.86 2.65
C PRO A 126 -9.96 -21.40 3.45
N ALA A 127 -10.13 -21.54 4.76
CA ALA A 127 -9.08 -22.02 5.65
C ALA A 127 -8.69 -23.49 5.39
N ASP A 128 -9.62 -24.29 4.88
CA ASP A 128 -9.50 -25.72 4.55
C ASP A 128 -9.15 -25.99 3.08
N PHE A 129 -8.83 -24.95 2.30
CA PHE A 129 -8.43 -25.10 0.91
C PHE A 129 -7.10 -25.87 0.80
N GLY A 130 -7.17 -27.11 0.31
CA GLY A 130 -6.00 -27.92 -0.04
C GLY A 130 -5.01 -28.12 1.11
N SER A 131 -3.72 -28.24 0.76
CA SER A 131 -2.64 -28.28 1.76
C SER A 131 -2.30 -26.87 2.27
N PRO A 132 -1.74 -26.74 3.49
CA PRO A 132 -1.30 -25.45 4.03
C PRO A 132 -0.37 -24.65 3.09
N THR A 133 0.49 -25.34 2.35
CA THR A 133 1.39 -24.72 1.36
C THR A 133 0.60 -24.22 0.16
N SER A 134 -0.29 -25.04 -0.40
CA SER A 134 -1.10 -24.65 -1.56
C SER A 134 -1.99 -23.44 -1.26
N ARG A 135 -2.59 -23.39 -0.06
CA ARG A 135 -3.35 -22.24 0.40
C ARG A 135 -2.50 -20.97 0.47
N ARG A 136 -1.31 -21.06 1.07
CA ARG A 136 -0.39 -19.90 1.19
C ARG A 136 0.01 -19.35 -0.18
N LEU A 137 0.32 -20.24 -1.13
CA LEU A 137 0.64 -19.84 -2.51
C LEU A 137 -0.55 -19.17 -3.19
N LEU A 138 -1.75 -19.72 -3.02
CA LEU A 138 -2.97 -19.12 -3.58
C LEU A 138 -3.26 -17.74 -2.96
N VAL A 139 -3.11 -17.58 -1.64
CA VAL A 139 -3.26 -16.29 -0.96
C VAL A 139 -2.23 -15.28 -1.46
N ALA A 140 -0.97 -15.68 -1.62
CA ALA A 140 0.07 -14.81 -2.15
C ALA A 140 -0.22 -14.38 -3.60
N ALA A 141 -0.64 -15.33 -4.45
CA ALA A 141 -1.00 -15.04 -5.84
C ALA A 141 -2.22 -14.10 -5.93
N ALA A 142 -3.28 -14.37 -5.16
CA ALA A 142 -4.48 -13.54 -5.13
C ALA A 142 -4.20 -12.14 -4.57
N ALA A 143 -3.34 -12.02 -3.55
CA ALA A 143 -2.90 -10.73 -3.03
C ALA A 143 -2.12 -9.94 -4.09
N GLY A 144 -1.21 -10.61 -4.81
CA GLY A 144 -0.46 -10.01 -5.92
C GLY A 144 -1.39 -9.49 -7.03
N VAL A 145 -2.35 -10.32 -7.47
CA VAL A 145 -3.35 -9.91 -8.48
C VAL A 145 -4.19 -8.73 -8.00
N THR A 146 -4.63 -8.74 -6.75
CA THR A 146 -5.42 -7.64 -6.17
C THR A 146 -4.64 -6.33 -6.14
N MET A 147 -3.37 -6.40 -5.73
CA MET A 147 -2.48 -5.25 -5.68
C MET A 147 -2.20 -4.69 -7.09
N THR A 148 -1.90 -5.55 -8.06
CA THR A 148 -1.70 -5.14 -9.46
C THR A 148 -2.97 -4.55 -10.08
N ALA A 149 -4.15 -5.11 -9.78
CA ALA A 149 -5.42 -4.57 -10.27
C ALA A 149 -5.71 -3.17 -9.69
N TRP A 150 -5.37 -2.94 -8.42
CA TRP A 150 -5.47 -1.62 -7.82
C TRP A 150 -4.51 -0.62 -8.47
N ASP A 151 -3.25 -1.03 -8.69
CA ASP A 151 -2.22 -0.19 -9.30
C ASP A 151 -2.61 0.25 -10.72
N LEU A 152 -3.05 -0.72 -11.54
CA LEU A 152 -3.55 -0.48 -12.90
C LEU A 152 -4.73 0.51 -12.93
N ALA A 153 -5.61 0.46 -11.93
CA ALA A 153 -6.74 1.37 -11.84
C ALA A 153 -6.34 2.79 -11.39
N MET A 154 -5.29 2.91 -10.57
CA MET A 154 -4.77 4.18 -10.08
C MET A 154 -3.87 4.88 -11.12
N ASP A 155 -3.16 4.13 -11.95
CA ASP A 155 -2.11 4.62 -12.84
C ASP A 155 -2.52 5.83 -13.71
N PRO A 156 -3.69 5.82 -14.40
CA PRO A 156 -4.13 6.96 -15.21
C PRO A 156 -4.28 8.26 -14.42
N MET A 157 -4.61 8.18 -13.13
CA MET A 157 -4.73 9.35 -12.25
C MET A 157 -3.37 9.90 -11.82
N MET A 158 -2.34 9.05 -11.80
CA MET A 158 -1.00 9.43 -11.34
C MET A 158 -0.13 9.99 -12.46
N VAL A 159 -0.45 9.68 -13.72
CA VAL A 159 0.25 10.21 -14.92
C VAL A 159 -0.51 11.34 -15.63
N GLY A 160 -1.81 11.50 -15.38
CA GLY A 160 -2.67 12.49 -16.07
C GLY A 160 -2.48 13.95 -15.65
N GLY A 161 -1.32 14.30 -15.08
CA GLY A 161 -0.98 15.65 -14.61
C GLY A 161 -0.30 16.50 -15.68
#